data_AF-A0A8T4D2Y2-F1
#
_entry.id   AF-A0A8T4D2Y2-F1
#
_cell.length_a   1.000
_cell.length_b   1.000
_cell.length_c   1.000
_cell.angle_alpha   90.00
_cell.angle_beta   90.00
_cell.angle_gamma   90.00
#
_symmetry.space_group_name_H-M   'P 1'
#
loop_
_entity.id
_entity.type
_entity.pdbx_description
1 polymer ?
#
loop_
_entity_poly.entity_id
_entity_poly.type
_entity_poly.pdbx_seq_one_letter_code
_entity_poly.pdbx_strand_id
1 'polypeptide(L)'
;MNSRSGLTKLKAILVIDVLIVAVAAGVYFYLQAEGLIVVGPKAAEFTVTDLTISPLEAEVFEPVIVAVNLTNIGDEQGEYVANLTVNGVLEENQTILLLAGESAIVEFMVIEEVEGTYTVEVCGLSGSVTFNTPPPTASKIALSKLSVNPYEAWSDETVTATVTATNQGSEPDQLSVRLMVDDLLLDRKPIELAAKESTTVEFTFNATTEGKHTVKVNALSGTFTVVPTGYHTLAIRYSGGGSDLLPFTLNGESVNMPYTALLPVGEYTITVPGPFTTDTAVFEFDYWSNGDRSTTTTINLQSRLIFVATYELISGYSSCPSLFYWNGTDYVYVTEVSNAGWLGYIDYIDESGEIVFGGGNPWDTIK
;
A
#
# COMPACT_ATOMS: atom_id res chain seq x y z
N MET A 1 48.07 -32.41 -35.36
CA MET A 1 47.55 -33.35 -36.39
C MET A 1 46.48 -34.23 -35.76
N ASN A 2 45.22 -33.77 -35.77
CA ASN A 2 44.10 -34.59 -35.30
C ASN A 2 43.88 -35.69 -36.34
N SER A 3 44.24 -36.91 -35.98
CA SER A 3 44.11 -38.09 -36.83
C SER A 3 42.67 -38.17 -37.35
N ARG A 4 42.51 -38.08 -38.68
CA ARG A 4 41.21 -38.34 -39.36
C ARG A 4 40.59 -39.65 -38.84
N SER A 5 41.42 -40.64 -38.51
CA SER A 5 41.01 -41.93 -37.93
C SER A 5 40.39 -41.81 -36.53
N GLY A 6 40.81 -40.86 -35.69
CA GLY A 6 40.19 -40.59 -34.39
C GLY A 6 38.78 -39.99 -34.52
N LEU A 7 38.60 -39.05 -35.46
CA LEU A 7 37.29 -38.45 -35.75
C LEU A 7 36.32 -39.46 -36.39
N THR A 8 36.82 -40.35 -37.25
CA THR A 8 36.02 -41.43 -37.85
C THR A 8 35.60 -42.47 -36.81
N LYS A 9 36.48 -42.82 -35.87
CA LYS A 9 36.16 -43.73 -34.75
C LYS A 9 35.14 -43.13 -33.80
N LEU A 10 35.26 -41.84 -33.45
CA LEU A 10 34.29 -41.15 -32.58
C LEU A 10 32.91 -41.07 -33.24
N LYS A 11 32.84 -40.76 -34.54
CA LYS A 11 31.59 -40.78 -35.31
C LYS A 11 30.97 -42.17 -35.37
N ALA A 12 31.79 -43.21 -35.55
CA ALA A 12 31.31 -44.59 -35.55
C ALA A 12 30.74 -45.00 -34.18
N ILE A 13 31.40 -44.63 -33.08
CA ILE A 13 30.92 -44.88 -31.72
C ILE A 13 29.61 -44.13 -31.48
N LEU A 14 29.51 -42.84 -31.84
CA LEU A 14 28.30 -42.05 -31.64
C LEU A 14 27.11 -42.59 -32.46
N VAL A 15 27.34 -43.07 -33.68
CA VAL A 15 26.29 -43.72 -34.49
C VAL A 15 25.84 -45.04 -33.85
N ILE A 16 26.77 -45.82 -33.28
CA ILE A 16 26.45 -47.04 -32.54
C ILE A 16 25.64 -46.72 -31.29
N ASP A 17 26.04 -45.70 -30.50
CA ASP A 17 25.32 -45.29 -29.30
C ASP A 17 23.90 -44.79 -29.62
N VAL A 18 23.75 -43.98 -30.68
CA VAL A 18 22.42 -43.53 -31.16
C VAL A 18 21.56 -44.71 -31.61
N LEU A 19 22.13 -45.71 -32.30
CA LEU A 19 21.42 -46.93 -32.67
C LEU A 19 21.02 -47.74 -31.45
N ILE A 20 21.89 -47.87 -30.44
CA ILE A 20 21.57 -48.57 -29.18
C ILE A 20 20.43 -47.85 -28.46
N VAL A 21 20.47 -46.52 -28.34
CA VAL A 21 19.39 -45.74 -27.71
C VAL A 21 18.10 -45.85 -28.51
N ALA A 22 18.15 -45.78 -29.84
CA ALA A 22 16.97 -45.93 -30.70
C ALA A 22 16.35 -47.33 -30.61
N VAL A 23 17.17 -48.38 -30.56
CA VAL A 23 16.72 -49.76 -30.37
C VAL A 23 16.15 -49.94 -28.96
N ALA A 24 16.81 -49.43 -27.92
CA ALA A 24 16.31 -49.50 -26.55
C ALA A 24 14.97 -48.77 -26.39
N ALA A 25 14.83 -47.57 -26.97
CA ALA A 25 13.58 -46.83 -26.99
C ALA A 25 12.49 -47.56 -27.80
N GLY A 26 12.84 -48.11 -28.98
CA GLY A 26 11.92 -48.90 -29.79
C GLY A 26 11.41 -50.15 -29.08
N VAL A 27 12.30 -50.88 -28.40
CA VAL A 27 11.94 -52.03 -27.56
C VAL A 27 11.07 -51.60 -26.38
N TYR A 28 11.39 -50.49 -25.72
CA TYR A 28 10.57 -49.95 -24.64
C TYR A 28 9.13 -49.64 -25.09
N PHE A 29 8.96 -48.91 -26.19
CA PHE A 29 7.63 -48.60 -26.73
C PHE A 29 6.89 -49.84 -27.26
N TYR A 30 7.60 -50.80 -27.87
CA TYR A 30 7.01 -52.07 -28.30
C TYR A 30 6.49 -52.88 -27.09
N LEU A 31 7.30 -52.98 -26.02
CA LEU A 31 6.89 -53.68 -24.80
C LEU A 31 5.74 -52.95 -24.07
N GLN A 32 5.67 -51.62 -24.14
CA GLN A 32 4.53 -50.85 -23.65
C GLN A 32 3.26 -51.11 -24.47
N ALA A 33 3.36 -51.15 -25.80
CA ALA A 33 2.24 -51.40 -26.71
C ALA A 33 1.67 -52.83 -26.60
N GLU A 34 2.54 -53.81 -26.35
CA GLU A 34 2.16 -55.21 -26.06
C GLU A 34 1.66 -55.41 -24.62
N GLY A 35 1.62 -54.35 -23.80
CA GLY A 35 1.20 -54.43 -22.39
C GLY A 35 2.16 -55.20 -21.48
N LEU A 36 3.39 -55.48 -21.95
CA LEU A 36 4.44 -56.19 -21.22
C LEU A 36 5.19 -55.27 -20.25
N ILE A 37 5.17 -53.96 -20.49
CA ILE A 37 5.55 -52.91 -19.55
C ILE A 37 4.31 -52.09 -19.24
N VAL A 38 3.79 -52.24 -18.02
CA VAL A 38 2.73 -51.39 -17.48
C VAL A 38 3.40 -50.29 -16.68
N VAL A 39 3.59 -49.11 -17.28
CA VAL A 39 3.74 -47.88 -16.48
C VAL A 39 2.33 -47.54 -16.04
N GLY A 40 1.93 -48.09 -14.89
CA GLY A 40 0.65 -47.75 -14.29
C GLY A 40 0.60 -46.25 -14.04
N PRO A 41 -0.60 -45.64 -14.04
CA PRO A 41 -0.74 -44.25 -13.63
C PRO A 41 -0.08 -44.09 -12.25
N LYS A 42 0.71 -43.03 -12.09
CA LYS A 42 1.30 -42.70 -10.80
C LYS A 42 0.17 -42.48 -9.80
N ALA A 43 0.12 -43.29 -8.73
CA ALA A 43 -0.85 -43.10 -7.66
C ALA A 43 -0.81 -41.65 -7.15
N ALA A 44 -1.92 -41.18 -6.58
CA ALA A 44 -2.00 -39.84 -6.02
C ALA A 44 -0.84 -39.57 -5.05
N GLU A 45 -0.12 -38.47 -5.29
CA GLU A 45 0.99 -38.00 -4.47
C GLU A 45 0.79 -36.51 -4.27
N PHE A 46 0.94 -36.04 -3.03
CA PHE A 46 0.56 -34.67 -2.67
C PHE A 46 1.78 -33.85 -2.28
N THR A 47 1.80 -32.61 -2.75
CA THR A 47 2.77 -31.58 -2.34
C THR A 47 2.03 -30.43 -1.69
N VAL A 48 2.54 -29.97 -0.55
CA VAL A 48 2.00 -28.82 0.18
C VAL A 48 3.00 -27.68 0.11
N THR A 49 2.54 -26.49 -0.26
CA THR A 49 3.35 -25.28 -0.37
C THR A 49 2.62 -24.08 0.22
N ASP A 50 3.31 -22.93 0.27
CA ASP A 50 2.70 -21.61 0.48
C ASP A 50 1.90 -21.50 1.80
N LEU A 51 2.52 -21.89 2.92
CA LEU A 51 1.94 -21.61 4.23
C LEU A 51 1.79 -20.10 4.42
N THR A 52 0.56 -19.67 4.64
CA THR A 52 0.21 -18.29 4.98
C THR A 52 -0.51 -18.27 6.33
N ILE A 53 -0.15 -17.29 7.16
CA ILE A 53 -0.76 -17.04 8.46
C ILE A 53 -1.12 -15.56 8.46
N SER A 54 -2.41 -15.25 8.58
CA SER A 54 -2.88 -13.87 8.52
C SER A 54 -4.03 -13.63 9.50
N PRO A 55 -3.88 -12.67 10.44
CA PRO A 55 -2.67 -11.91 10.74
C PRO A 55 -1.60 -12.75 11.48
N LEU A 56 -0.35 -12.26 11.55
CA LEU A 56 0.73 -12.88 12.36
C LEU A 56 0.62 -12.53 13.85
N GLU A 57 -0.18 -11.53 14.20
CA GLU A 57 -0.54 -11.17 15.56
C GLU A 57 -2.03 -10.90 15.67
N ALA A 58 -2.66 -11.31 16.77
CA ALA A 58 -4.09 -11.14 17.04
C ALA A 58 -4.36 -10.83 18.52
N GLU A 59 -5.56 -10.38 18.86
CA GLU A 59 -6.05 -10.39 20.24
C GLU A 59 -6.61 -11.76 20.60
N VAL A 60 -6.58 -12.11 21.89
CA VAL A 60 -7.31 -13.29 22.37
C VAL A 60 -8.77 -13.21 21.92
N PHE A 61 -9.34 -14.34 21.50
CA PHE A 61 -10.65 -14.46 20.88
C PHE A 61 -10.82 -13.88 19.46
N GLU A 62 -9.78 -13.31 18.84
CA GLU A 62 -9.81 -12.95 17.42
C GLU A 62 -9.41 -14.15 16.52
N PRO A 63 -10.01 -14.29 15.33
CA PRO A 63 -9.67 -15.37 14.41
C PRO A 63 -8.40 -15.05 13.60
N VAL A 64 -7.55 -16.07 13.45
CA VAL A 64 -6.38 -16.06 12.56
C VAL A 64 -6.58 -17.13 11.49
N ILE A 65 -6.40 -16.76 10.22
CA ILE A 65 -6.49 -17.69 9.10
C ILE A 65 -5.11 -18.31 8.85
N VAL A 66 -5.06 -19.64 8.78
CA VAL A 66 -3.88 -20.41 8.38
C VAL A 66 -4.22 -21.18 7.11
N ALA A 67 -3.50 -20.91 6.03
CA ALA A 67 -3.75 -21.49 4.71
C ALA A 67 -2.51 -22.15 4.12
N VAL A 68 -2.73 -23.23 3.35
CA VAL A 68 -1.71 -23.89 2.52
C VAL A 68 -2.24 -24.20 1.13
N ASN A 69 -1.36 -24.27 0.15
CA ASN A 69 -1.68 -24.76 -1.19
C ASN A 69 -1.35 -26.26 -1.29
N LEU A 70 -2.36 -27.08 -1.54
CA LEU A 70 -2.26 -28.53 -1.69
C LEU A 70 -2.40 -28.90 -3.16
N THR A 71 -1.42 -29.62 -3.73
CA THR A 71 -1.44 -30.05 -5.14
C THR A 71 -1.26 -31.56 -5.25
N ASN A 72 -2.10 -32.22 -6.06
CA ASN A 72 -1.91 -33.63 -6.42
C ASN A 72 -1.01 -33.75 -7.66
N ILE A 73 0.22 -34.19 -7.45
CA ILE A 73 1.25 -34.43 -8.48
C ILE A 73 1.27 -35.88 -8.99
N GLY A 74 0.25 -36.68 -8.64
CA GLY A 74 0.00 -38.00 -9.22
C GLY A 74 -0.83 -37.93 -10.51
N ASP A 75 -0.99 -39.08 -11.16
CA ASP A 75 -1.81 -39.25 -12.36
C ASP A 75 -3.22 -39.76 -12.03
N GLU A 76 -3.49 -40.08 -10.76
CA GLU A 76 -4.79 -40.55 -10.27
C GLU A 76 -5.41 -39.57 -9.27
N GLN A 77 -6.74 -39.61 -9.17
CA GLN A 77 -7.46 -38.92 -8.10
C GLN A 77 -7.07 -39.52 -6.73
N GLY A 78 -6.92 -38.67 -5.73
CA GLY A 78 -6.64 -39.11 -4.37
C GLY A 78 -7.28 -38.24 -3.32
N GLU A 79 -7.38 -38.81 -2.13
CA GLU A 79 -7.88 -38.17 -0.92
C GLU A 79 -6.69 -37.86 0.00
N TYR A 80 -6.65 -36.64 0.54
CA TYR A 80 -5.63 -36.17 1.45
C TYR A 80 -6.26 -35.60 2.72
N VAL A 81 -5.75 -36.00 3.89
CA VAL A 81 -6.20 -35.48 5.18
C VAL A 81 -5.20 -34.42 5.65
N ALA A 82 -5.60 -33.16 5.53
CA ALA A 82 -4.84 -32.02 6.02
C ALA A 82 -5.09 -31.85 7.52
N ASN A 83 -4.02 -31.84 8.32
CA ASN A 83 -4.10 -31.68 9.77
C ASN A 83 -3.55 -30.30 10.16
N LEU A 84 -4.30 -29.56 10.97
CA LEU A 84 -3.84 -28.38 11.71
C LEU A 84 -3.47 -28.80 13.13
N THR A 85 -2.24 -28.50 13.52
CA THR A 85 -1.80 -28.61 14.92
C THR A 85 -1.37 -27.26 15.47
N VAL A 86 -1.69 -27.00 16.73
CA VAL A 86 -1.27 -25.82 17.48
C VAL A 86 -0.46 -26.28 18.69
N ASN A 87 0.77 -25.80 18.80
CA ASN A 87 1.77 -26.26 19.79
C ASN A 87 1.92 -27.80 19.83
N GLY A 88 1.80 -28.45 18.66
CA GLY A 88 1.90 -29.90 18.50
C GLY A 88 0.65 -30.69 18.91
N VAL A 89 -0.45 -30.01 19.28
CA VAL A 89 -1.76 -30.63 19.56
C VAL A 89 -2.63 -30.51 18.31
N LEU A 90 -3.27 -31.61 17.89
CA LEU A 90 -4.21 -31.62 16.77
C LEU A 90 -5.49 -30.87 17.16
N GLU A 91 -5.76 -29.76 16.48
CA GLU A 91 -6.95 -28.94 16.68
C GLU A 91 -8.06 -29.31 15.69
N GLU A 92 -7.70 -29.39 14.40
CA GLU A 92 -8.66 -29.63 13.32
C GLU A 92 -8.03 -30.49 12.21
N ASN A 93 -8.86 -31.19 11.44
CA ASN A 93 -8.46 -31.78 10.17
C ASN A 93 -9.54 -31.60 9.10
N GLN A 94 -9.10 -31.55 7.84
CA GLN A 94 -9.97 -31.47 6.68
C GLN A 94 -9.56 -32.52 5.66
N THR A 95 -10.54 -33.14 5.02
CA THR A 95 -10.32 -34.21 4.04
C THR A 95 -10.66 -33.70 2.64
N ILE A 96 -9.64 -33.65 1.78
CA ILE A 96 -9.72 -33.02 0.46
C ILE A 96 -9.52 -34.08 -0.62
N LEU A 97 -10.37 -34.06 -1.63
CA LEU A 97 -10.29 -34.95 -2.78
C LEU A 97 -9.83 -34.15 -3.99
N LEU A 98 -8.69 -34.51 -4.57
CA LEU A 98 -8.10 -33.81 -5.72
C LEU A 98 -7.91 -34.76 -6.91
N LEU A 99 -8.30 -34.29 -8.08
CA LEU A 99 -7.96 -34.94 -9.36
C LEU A 99 -6.46 -34.81 -9.64
N ALA A 100 -5.98 -35.57 -10.62
CA ALA A 100 -4.60 -35.50 -11.09
C ALA A 100 -4.26 -34.09 -11.58
N GLY A 101 -3.19 -33.49 -11.05
CA GLY A 101 -2.74 -32.14 -11.38
C GLY A 101 -3.58 -31.00 -10.81
N GLU A 102 -4.60 -31.30 -9.99
CA GLU A 102 -5.44 -30.28 -9.34
C GLU A 102 -4.76 -29.70 -8.10
N SER A 103 -4.97 -28.40 -7.88
CA SER A 103 -4.53 -27.68 -6.67
C SER A 103 -5.72 -27.08 -5.94
N ALA A 104 -5.68 -27.07 -4.62
CA ALA A 104 -6.68 -26.41 -3.78
C ALA A 104 -6.00 -25.69 -2.59
N ILE A 105 -6.58 -24.55 -2.20
CA ILE A 105 -6.20 -23.86 -0.97
C ILE A 105 -7.00 -24.50 0.18
N VAL A 106 -6.30 -24.91 1.23
CA VAL A 106 -6.89 -25.45 2.45
C VAL A 106 -6.73 -24.40 3.55
N GLU A 107 -7.84 -23.98 4.14
CA GLU A 107 -7.90 -22.91 5.14
C GLU A 107 -8.40 -23.45 6.49
N PHE A 108 -7.72 -23.04 7.55
CA PHE A 108 -8.11 -23.28 8.93
C PHE A 108 -8.23 -21.97 9.70
N MET A 109 -9.04 -21.97 10.75
CA MET A 109 -9.21 -20.82 11.65
C MET A 109 -8.67 -21.17 13.03
N VAL A 110 -7.74 -20.36 13.53
CA VAL A 110 -7.15 -20.49 14.86
C VAL A 110 -7.65 -19.35 15.74
N ILE A 111 -8.17 -19.66 16.92
CA ILE A 111 -8.61 -18.69 17.94
C ILE A 111 -8.04 -19.15 19.27
N GLU A 112 -7.34 -18.26 19.98
CA GLU A 112 -6.77 -18.57 21.30
C GLU A 112 -7.33 -17.64 22.37
N GLU A 113 -7.52 -18.17 23.58
CA GLU A 113 -8.11 -17.44 24.70
C GLU A 113 -7.05 -16.83 25.64
N VAL A 114 -5.80 -17.27 25.49
CA VAL A 114 -4.68 -16.90 26.36
C VAL A 114 -3.62 -16.18 25.53
N GLU A 115 -3.02 -15.14 26.12
CA GLU A 115 -1.91 -14.47 25.46
C GLU A 115 -0.67 -15.38 25.39
N GLY A 116 0.02 -15.34 24.25
CA GLY A 116 1.19 -16.15 24.00
C GLY A 116 1.52 -16.28 22.52
N THR A 117 2.71 -16.80 22.23
CA THR A 117 3.10 -17.20 20.89
C THR A 117 2.83 -18.69 20.71
N TYR A 118 2.09 -19.02 19.66
CA TYR A 118 1.63 -20.36 19.33
C TYR A 118 2.30 -20.81 18.03
N THR A 119 2.85 -22.02 18.04
CA THR A 119 3.37 -22.65 16.82
C THR A 119 2.22 -23.32 16.10
N VAL A 120 1.91 -22.88 14.88
CA VAL A 120 0.90 -23.51 14.03
C VAL A 120 1.60 -24.36 12.98
N GLU A 121 1.13 -25.57 12.78
CA GLU A 121 1.65 -26.47 11.75
C GLU A 121 0.49 -27.06 10.96
N VAL A 122 0.57 -26.93 9.63
CA VAL A 122 -0.37 -27.51 8.68
C VAL A 122 0.40 -28.39 7.71
N CYS A 123 0.07 -29.69 7.72
CA CYS A 123 0.63 -30.66 6.78
C CYS A 123 2.18 -30.68 6.71
N GLY A 124 2.85 -30.45 7.84
CA GLY A 124 4.32 -30.45 7.95
C GLY A 124 4.99 -29.09 7.67
N LEU A 125 4.24 -28.06 7.26
CA LEU A 125 4.72 -26.69 7.22
C LEU A 125 4.37 -25.98 8.53
N SER A 126 5.33 -25.30 9.14
CA SER A 126 5.14 -24.62 10.42
C SER A 126 5.41 -23.12 10.34
N GLY A 127 4.71 -22.39 11.19
CA GLY A 127 4.89 -20.96 11.43
C GLY A 127 4.45 -20.61 12.85
N SER A 128 4.44 -19.32 13.18
CA SER A 128 4.07 -18.85 14.52
C SER A 128 3.11 -17.68 14.43
N VAL A 129 2.18 -17.63 15.39
CA VAL A 129 1.24 -16.53 15.59
C VAL A 129 1.26 -16.10 17.05
N THR A 130 1.16 -14.79 17.31
CA THR A 130 1.13 -14.27 18.69
C THR A 130 -0.24 -13.69 19.03
N PHE A 131 -0.87 -14.23 20.08
CA PHE A 131 -2.09 -13.68 20.67
C PHE A 131 -1.74 -12.80 21.87
N ASN A 132 -2.39 -11.65 22.01
CA ASN A 132 -2.20 -10.80 23.19
C ASN A 132 -3.54 -10.33 23.76
N THR A 133 -3.52 -9.82 24.99
CA THR A 133 -4.72 -9.22 25.59
C THR A 133 -5.14 -7.92 24.87
N PRO A 134 -6.45 -7.63 24.82
CA PRO A 134 -6.95 -6.36 24.30
C PRO A 134 -6.46 -5.18 25.15
N PRO A 135 -6.30 -3.97 24.58
CA PRO A 135 -5.96 -2.78 25.35
C PRO A 135 -7.00 -2.53 26.46
N PRO A 136 -6.59 -2.00 27.63
CA PRO A 136 -7.53 -1.63 28.68
C PRO A 136 -8.55 -0.61 28.15
N THR A 137 -9.84 -0.91 28.29
CA THR A 137 -10.94 -0.04 27.80
C THR A 137 -11.04 1.31 28.52
N ALA A 138 -10.33 1.50 29.63
CA ALA A 138 -10.40 2.69 30.48
C ALA A 138 -9.14 3.58 30.46
N SER A 139 -8.21 3.37 29.50
CA SER A 139 -6.98 4.17 29.42
C SER A 139 -7.28 5.66 29.24
N LYS A 140 -6.49 6.51 29.90
CA LYS A 140 -6.47 7.98 29.76
C LYS A 140 -5.40 8.46 28.79
N ILE A 141 -4.70 7.55 28.12
CA ILE A 141 -3.78 7.89 27.04
C ILE A 141 -4.59 8.20 25.79
N ALA A 142 -4.59 9.47 25.38
CA ALA A 142 -5.24 9.93 24.16
C ALA A 142 -4.24 9.89 23.00
N LEU A 143 -4.68 9.37 21.87
CA LEU A 143 -3.93 9.40 20.61
C LEU A 143 -4.39 10.59 19.76
N SER A 144 -3.44 11.29 19.13
CA SER A 144 -3.72 12.43 18.25
C SER A 144 -2.66 12.57 17.16
N LYS A 145 -2.89 13.44 16.18
CA LYS A 145 -1.91 13.80 15.13
C LYS A 145 -1.39 12.58 14.35
N LEU A 146 -2.29 11.67 13.95
CA LEU A 146 -1.93 10.59 13.03
C LEU A 146 -1.40 11.18 11.73
N SER A 147 -0.19 10.77 11.34
CA SER A 147 0.42 11.07 10.04
C SER A 147 0.78 9.77 9.35
N VAL A 148 0.54 9.69 8.05
CA VAL A 148 0.89 8.54 7.20
C VAL A 148 1.73 9.09 6.05
N ASN A 149 2.98 8.68 5.96
CA ASN A 149 3.94 9.20 4.99
C ASN A 149 4.78 8.07 4.37
N PRO A 150 4.97 8.06 3.03
CA PRO A 150 4.39 8.99 2.08
C PRO A 150 2.89 8.76 1.86
N TYR A 151 2.17 9.78 1.39
CA TYR A 151 0.77 9.63 0.99
C TYR A 151 0.63 8.80 -0.29
N GLU A 152 1.64 8.82 -1.15
CA GLU A 152 1.70 8.04 -2.39
C GLU A 152 3.01 7.25 -2.42
N ALA A 153 2.92 5.95 -2.71
CA ALA A 153 4.05 5.01 -2.70
C ALA A 153 3.98 4.05 -3.90
N TRP A 154 5.09 3.38 -4.20
CA TRP A 154 5.10 2.18 -5.05
C TRP A 154 4.97 0.91 -4.21
N SER A 155 4.72 -0.23 -4.86
CA SER A 155 4.83 -1.54 -4.21
C SER A 155 6.19 -1.70 -3.53
N ASP A 156 6.18 -2.32 -2.36
CA ASP A 156 7.33 -2.62 -1.51
C ASP A 156 8.05 -1.39 -0.91
N GLU A 157 7.61 -0.17 -1.20
CA GLU A 157 8.11 1.02 -0.52
C GLU A 157 7.61 1.10 0.92
N THR A 158 8.46 1.61 1.81
CA THR A 158 8.13 1.76 3.22
C THR A 158 7.23 2.97 3.45
N VAL A 159 6.10 2.71 4.11
CA VAL A 159 5.17 3.71 4.63
C VAL A 159 5.34 3.77 6.15
N THR A 160 5.44 4.99 6.67
CA THR A 160 5.56 5.29 8.09
C THR A 160 4.27 5.92 8.60
N ALA A 161 3.67 5.30 9.62
CA ALA A 161 2.55 5.87 10.37
C ALA A 161 3.05 6.36 11.74
N THR A 162 2.84 7.63 12.06
CA THR A 162 3.19 8.21 13.36
C THR A 162 1.97 8.74 14.07
N VAL A 163 1.92 8.61 15.40
CA VAL A 163 0.85 9.14 16.24
C VAL A 163 1.43 9.72 17.53
N THR A 164 0.87 10.82 18.01
CA THR A 164 1.21 11.36 19.34
C THR A 164 0.30 10.73 20.39
N ALA A 165 0.90 10.06 21.37
CA ALA A 165 0.22 9.52 22.54
C ALA A 165 0.47 10.43 23.75
N THR A 166 -0.58 10.84 24.45
CA THR A 166 -0.48 11.70 25.63
C THR A 166 -1.32 11.15 26.77
N ASN A 167 -0.69 10.87 27.92
CA ASN A 167 -1.41 10.48 29.13
C ASN A 167 -2.09 11.71 29.75
N GLN A 168 -3.41 11.80 29.64
CA GLN A 168 -4.19 12.90 30.21
C GLN A 168 -4.51 12.71 31.70
N GLY A 169 -4.18 11.55 32.26
CA GLY A 169 -4.36 11.21 33.66
C GLY A 169 -3.40 11.92 34.63
N SER A 170 -3.58 11.59 35.91
CA SER A 170 -2.71 12.03 37.01
C SER A 170 -1.81 10.93 37.55
N GLU A 171 -1.90 9.72 37.00
CA GLU A 171 -1.13 8.54 37.37
C GLU A 171 -0.53 7.90 36.11
N PRO A 172 0.52 7.07 36.23
CA PRO A 172 1.01 6.25 35.12
C PRO A 172 -0.11 5.38 34.53
N ASP A 173 -0.06 5.20 33.21
CA ASP A 173 -1.03 4.42 32.47
C ASP A 173 -0.35 3.67 31.32
N GLN A 174 -1.00 2.61 30.83
CA GLN A 174 -0.52 1.78 29.73
C GLN A 174 -1.56 1.67 28.62
N LEU A 175 -1.09 1.67 27.37
CA LEU A 175 -1.93 1.51 26.18
C LEU A 175 -1.22 0.63 25.15
N SER A 176 -1.94 -0.31 24.54
CA SER A 176 -1.47 -1.01 23.35
C SER A 176 -1.95 -0.24 22.11
N VAL A 177 -1.01 0.41 21.41
CA VAL A 177 -1.27 1.13 20.17
C VAL A 177 -1.21 0.14 19.01
N ARG A 178 -2.26 0.06 18.21
CA ARG A 178 -2.43 -0.92 17.13
C ARG A 178 -2.40 -0.22 15.78
N LEU A 179 -1.61 -0.73 14.85
CA LEU A 179 -1.61 -0.35 13.45
C LEU A 179 -2.41 -1.36 12.64
N MET A 180 -3.45 -0.89 11.95
CA MET A 180 -4.19 -1.69 10.98
C MET A 180 -4.09 -1.05 9.59
N VAL A 181 -3.98 -1.89 8.55
CA VAL A 181 -4.05 -1.47 7.14
C VAL A 181 -5.14 -2.30 6.47
N ASP A 182 -6.12 -1.63 5.86
CA ASP A 182 -7.32 -2.25 5.28
C ASP A 182 -8.02 -3.24 6.21
N ASP A 183 -8.17 -2.81 7.46
CA ASP A 183 -8.77 -3.59 8.56
C ASP A 183 -8.00 -4.86 8.97
N LEU A 184 -6.81 -5.11 8.40
CA LEU A 184 -5.87 -6.13 8.87
C LEU A 184 -4.94 -5.55 9.93
N LEU A 185 -4.76 -6.24 11.07
CA LEU A 185 -3.77 -5.87 12.08
C LEU A 185 -2.35 -6.19 11.57
N LEU A 186 -1.48 -5.17 11.48
CA LEU A 186 -0.10 -5.34 11.01
C LEU A 186 0.91 -5.37 12.15
N ASP A 187 0.75 -4.47 13.13
CA ASP A 187 1.72 -4.31 14.22
C ASP A 187 1.01 -3.71 15.45
N ARG A 188 1.60 -3.91 16.62
CA ARG A 188 1.15 -3.33 17.88
C ARG A 188 2.34 -2.96 18.77
N LYS A 189 2.22 -1.82 19.45
CA LYS A 189 3.25 -1.32 20.37
C LYS A 189 2.63 -1.01 21.72
N PRO A 190 2.97 -1.78 22.78
CA PRO A 190 2.61 -1.39 24.14
C PRO A 190 3.44 -0.17 24.54
N ILE A 191 2.78 0.83 25.11
CA ILE A 191 3.42 2.00 25.70
C ILE A 191 2.98 2.15 27.16
N GLU A 192 3.89 2.64 27.99
CA GLU A 192 3.62 3.08 29.34
C GLU A 192 4.02 4.56 29.44
N LEU A 193 3.13 5.39 29.95
CA LEU A 193 3.36 6.82 30.07
C LEU A 193 3.07 7.26 31.49
N ALA A 194 4.00 8.01 32.09
CA ALA A 194 3.76 8.70 33.33
C ALA A 194 2.63 9.73 33.18
N ALA A 195 2.13 10.23 34.31
CA ALA A 195 1.11 11.27 34.32
C ALA A 195 1.55 12.49 33.48
N LYS A 196 0.69 12.93 32.57
CA LYS A 196 0.93 14.08 31.67
C LYS A 196 2.08 13.90 30.65
N GLU A 197 2.71 12.73 30.61
CA GLU A 197 3.73 12.43 29.61
C GLU A 197 3.13 12.33 28.21
N SER A 198 3.93 12.72 27.21
CA SER A 198 3.59 12.56 25.80
C SER A 198 4.77 11.95 25.07
N THR A 199 4.48 11.01 24.16
CA THR A 199 5.46 10.40 23.26
C THR A 199 4.90 10.30 21.84
N THR A 200 5.78 10.07 20.87
CA THR A 200 5.39 9.72 19.50
C THR A 200 5.60 8.22 19.31
N VAL A 201 4.54 7.53 18.89
CA VAL A 201 4.61 6.13 18.48
C VAL A 201 4.70 6.08 16.97
N GLU A 202 5.68 5.34 16.46
CA GLU A 202 5.96 5.18 15.05
C GLU A 202 5.79 3.71 14.64
N PHE A 203 5.19 3.47 13.49
CA PHE A 203 5.10 2.18 12.82
C PHE A 203 5.63 2.30 11.40
N THR A 204 6.27 1.24 10.92
CA THR A 204 6.73 1.12 9.54
C THR A 204 6.21 -0.17 8.94
N PHE A 205 5.74 -0.10 7.70
CA PHE A 205 5.26 -1.24 6.94
C PHE A 205 5.51 -0.99 5.45
N ASN A 206 5.48 -2.03 4.63
CA ASN A 206 5.65 -1.87 3.19
C ASN A 206 4.29 -1.83 2.49
N ALA A 207 4.18 -0.94 1.50
CA ALA A 207 3.07 -0.91 0.55
C ALA A 207 3.02 -2.22 -0.25
N THR A 208 1.82 -2.72 -0.57
CA THR A 208 1.66 -4.05 -1.20
C THR A 208 0.97 -3.99 -2.56
N THR A 209 -0.31 -3.66 -2.59
CA THR A 209 -1.13 -3.71 -3.81
C THR A 209 -1.44 -2.31 -4.31
N GLU A 210 -1.67 -2.14 -5.61
CA GLU A 210 -2.07 -0.84 -6.17
C GLU A 210 -3.46 -0.43 -5.68
N GLY A 211 -3.65 0.87 -5.42
CA GLY A 211 -4.94 1.41 -5.01
C GLY A 211 -4.87 2.22 -3.71
N LYS A 212 -6.04 2.62 -3.21
CA LYS A 212 -6.17 3.40 -1.99
C LYS A 212 -6.28 2.46 -0.79
N HIS A 213 -5.44 2.69 0.22
CA HIS A 213 -5.39 1.92 1.45
C HIS A 213 -5.82 2.78 2.63
N THR A 214 -6.52 2.16 3.58
CA THR A 214 -6.89 2.78 4.85
C THR A 214 -5.89 2.37 5.92
N VAL A 215 -5.35 3.33 6.65
CA VAL A 215 -4.47 3.09 7.81
C VAL A 215 -5.20 3.51 9.06
N LYS A 216 -5.34 2.62 10.04
CA LYS A 216 -5.92 2.94 11.33
C LYS A 216 -4.88 2.78 12.43
N VAL A 217 -4.82 3.76 13.32
CA VAL A 217 -4.06 3.66 14.56
C VAL A 217 -5.04 3.81 15.72
N ASN A 218 -5.41 2.67 16.32
CA ASN A 218 -6.62 2.53 17.13
C ASN A 218 -7.84 3.19 16.45
N ALA A 219 -8.40 4.26 17.03
CA ALA A 219 -9.57 4.96 16.52
C ALA A 219 -9.24 6.02 15.45
N LEU A 220 -7.97 6.40 15.30
CA LEU A 220 -7.55 7.38 14.29
C LEU A 220 -7.46 6.70 12.93
N SER A 221 -7.82 7.43 11.88
CA SER A 221 -7.78 6.94 10.50
C SER A 221 -7.01 7.90 9.60
N GLY A 222 -6.19 7.34 8.73
CA GLY A 222 -5.46 8.00 7.65
C GLY A 222 -5.53 7.13 6.39
N THR A 223 -4.93 7.60 5.30
CA THR A 223 -4.90 6.84 4.03
C THR A 223 -3.61 7.10 3.29
N PHE A 224 -3.17 6.12 2.51
CA PHE A 224 -2.16 6.30 1.47
C PHE A 224 -2.66 5.64 0.18
N THR A 225 -1.99 5.91 -0.94
CA THR A 225 -2.30 5.32 -2.24
C THR A 225 -1.05 4.68 -2.82
N VAL A 226 -1.16 3.46 -3.33
CA VAL A 226 -0.11 2.80 -4.09
C VAL A 226 -0.39 3.00 -5.56
N VAL A 227 0.62 3.48 -6.29
CA VAL A 227 0.55 3.73 -7.74
C VAL A 227 1.52 2.83 -8.50
N PRO A 228 1.30 2.59 -9.81
CA PRO A 228 2.23 1.84 -10.64
C PRO A 228 3.67 2.35 -10.54
N THR A 229 4.62 1.43 -10.41
CA THR A 229 6.05 1.76 -10.32
C THR A 229 6.50 2.62 -11.50
N GLY A 230 7.20 3.71 -11.22
CA GLY A 230 7.65 4.68 -12.23
C GLY A 230 6.61 5.74 -12.59
N TYR A 231 5.49 5.81 -11.88
CA TYR A 231 4.49 6.87 -12.00
C TYR A 231 4.29 7.60 -10.68
N HIS A 232 3.92 8.88 -10.76
CA HIS A 232 3.47 9.69 -9.62
C HIS A 232 2.36 10.65 -10.02
N THR A 233 1.54 11.07 -9.05
CA THR A 233 0.49 12.05 -9.29
C THR A 233 1.07 13.45 -9.36
N LEU A 234 0.87 14.13 -10.50
CA LEU A 234 1.07 15.56 -10.65
C LEU A 234 -0.27 16.28 -10.57
N ALA A 235 -0.39 17.18 -9.59
CA ALA A 235 -1.52 18.08 -9.44
C ALA A 235 -1.06 19.53 -9.67
N ILE A 236 -1.58 20.18 -10.70
CA ILE A 236 -1.30 21.59 -10.98
C ILE A 236 -2.54 22.41 -10.60
N ARG A 237 -2.33 23.47 -9.82
CA ARG A 237 -3.37 24.38 -9.31
C ARG A 237 -2.97 25.82 -9.60
N TYR A 238 -3.92 26.74 -9.49
CA TYR A 238 -3.62 28.16 -9.42
C TYR A 238 -4.39 28.81 -8.27
N SER A 239 -3.87 29.92 -7.76
CA SER A 239 -4.57 30.81 -6.84
C SER A 239 -4.95 32.10 -7.57
N GLY A 240 -6.01 32.78 -7.11
CA GLY A 240 -6.39 34.13 -7.58
C GLY A 240 -7.51 34.19 -8.62
N GLY A 241 -7.64 33.23 -9.53
CA GLY A 241 -8.47 33.36 -10.75
C GLY A 241 -9.98 33.02 -10.67
N GLY A 242 -10.56 32.83 -9.49
CA GLY A 242 -11.98 32.43 -9.35
C GLY A 242 -12.29 31.05 -9.94
N SER A 243 -13.54 30.79 -10.34
CA SER A 243 -14.03 29.50 -10.82
C SER A 243 -13.68 29.15 -12.27
N ASP A 244 -13.01 30.03 -13.00
CA ASP A 244 -12.72 29.84 -14.42
C ASP A 244 -11.46 29.02 -14.63
N LEU A 245 -11.54 28.02 -15.50
CA LEU A 245 -10.40 27.18 -15.84
C LEU A 245 -9.26 28.02 -16.44
N LEU A 246 -8.07 27.90 -15.86
CA LEU A 246 -6.88 28.59 -16.35
C LEU A 246 -6.17 27.74 -17.41
N PRO A 247 -6.08 28.18 -18.67
CA PRO A 247 -5.38 27.44 -19.72
C PRO A 247 -3.87 27.51 -19.51
N PHE A 248 -3.20 26.38 -19.69
CA PHE A 248 -1.75 26.28 -19.61
C PHE A 248 -1.24 25.22 -20.60
N THR A 249 0.08 25.07 -20.73
CA THR A 249 0.66 23.96 -21.46
C THR A 249 1.50 23.07 -20.58
N LEU A 250 1.36 21.75 -20.73
CA LEU A 250 2.24 20.74 -20.15
C LEU A 250 3.03 20.09 -21.28
N ASN A 251 4.35 20.26 -21.29
CA ASN A 251 5.23 19.82 -22.39
C ASN A 251 4.77 20.33 -23.78
N GLY A 252 4.18 21.52 -23.82
CA GLY A 252 3.62 22.13 -25.04
C GLY A 252 2.21 21.68 -25.43
N GLU A 253 1.64 20.68 -24.76
CA GLU A 253 0.25 20.27 -24.95
C GLU A 253 -0.69 21.18 -24.15
N SER A 254 -1.77 21.66 -24.78
CA SER A 254 -2.74 22.54 -24.13
C SER A 254 -3.64 21.77 -23.16
N VAL A 255 -3.68 22.24 -21.92
CA VAL A 255 -4.47 21.71 -20.80
C VAL A 255 -5.08 22.86 -19.99
N ASN A 256 -5.94 22.52 -19.03
CA ASN A 256 -6.61 23.50 -18.17
C ASN A 256 -6.39 23.16 -16.69
N MET A 257 -6.21 24.18 -15.85
CA MET A 257 -6.19 24.02 -14.40
C MET A 257 -7.60 24.18 -13.80
N PRO A 258 -7.94 23.46 -12.71
CA PRO A 258 -7.09 22.51 -11.98
C PRO A 258 -6.83 21.24 -12.80
N TYR A 259 -5.58 20.76 -12.77
CA TYR A 259 -5.14 19.57 -13.49
C TYR A 259 -4.65 18.52 -12.50
N THR A 260 -5.06 17.27 -12.65
CA THR A 260 -4.50 16.15 -11.90
C THR A 260 -4.38 14.95 -12.81
N ALA A 261 -3.18 14.38 -12.89
CA ALA A 261 -2.93 13.16 -13.63
C ALA A 261 -1.83 12.34 -12.97
N LEU A 262 -1.93 11.02 -13.14
CA LEU A 262 -0.85 10.09 -12.88
C LEU A 262 0.08 10.09 -14.09
N LEU A 263 1.34 10.45 -13.90
CA LEU A 263 2.30 10.64 -14.99
C LEU A 263 3.60 9.86 -14.71
N PRO A 264 4.34 9.42 -15.74
CA PRO A 264 5.66 8.82 -15.56
C PRO A 264 6.60 9.76 -14.81
N VAL A 265 7.53 9.21 -14.04
CA VAL A 265 8.61 10.00 -13.44
C VAL A 265 9.45 10.67 -14.53
N GLY A 266 9.84 11.93 -14.31
CA GLY A 266 10.64 12.67 -15.28
C GLY A 266 10.41 14.18 -15.25
N GLU A 267 11.02 14.85 -16.23
CA GLU A 267 10.93 16.31 -16.37
C GLU A 267 9.66 16.74 -17.11
N TYR A 268 9.00 17.76 -16.58
CA TYR A 268 7.82 18.39 -17.18
C TYR A 268 8.01 19.90 -17.23
N THR A 269 7.80 20.48 -18.42
CA THR A 269 7.78 21.93 -18.62
C THR A 269 6.34 22.43 -18.60
N ILE A 270 6.09 23.43 -17.76
CA ILE A 270 4.78 24.02 -17.53
C ILE A 270 4.86 25.49 -17.96
N THR A 271 3.95 25.93 -18.81
CA THR A 271 3.85 27.34 -19.23
C THR A 271 2.43 27.84 -19.02
N VAL A 272 2.31 29.01 -18.40
CA VAL A 272 1.05 29.70 -18.12
C VAL A 272 1.02 31.07 -18.79
N PRO A 273 -0.17 31.65 -19.03
CA PRO A 273 -0.28 33.03 -19.51
C PRO A 273 0.09 34.03 -18.41
N GLY A 274 0.67 35.17 -18.78
CA GLY A 274 0.90 36.31 -17.87
C GLY A 274 0.61 37.61 -18.60
N PRO A 275 -0.66 37.90 -18.92
CA PRO A 275 -1.83 37.84 -18.04
C PRO A 275 -2.92 36.83 -18.45
N PHE A 276 -3.82 36.52 -17.50
CA PHE A 276 -5.04 35.72 -17.69
C PHE A 276 -6.29 36.59 -17.47
N THR A 277 -7.23 36.56 -18.42
CA THR A 277 -8.47 37.35 -18.33
C THR A 277 -9.67 36.42 -18.20
N THR A 278 -10.48 36.68 -17.18
CA THR A 278 -11.81 36.09 -16.98
C THR A 278 -12.90 37.06 -17.42
N ASP A 279 -14.17 36.65 -17.33
CA ASP A 279 -15.30 37.52 -17.62
C ASP A 279 -15.37 38.75 -16.68
N THR A 280 -14.80 38.65 -15.47
CA THR A 280 -14.94 39.66 -14.41
C THR A 280 -13.64 40.30 -13.96
N ALA A 281 -12.48 39.73 -14.32
CA ALA A 281 -11.19 40.15 -13.80
C ALA A 281 -10.03 39.87 -14.75
N VAL A 282 -8.94 40.61 -14.54
CA VAL A 282 -7.64 40.37 -15.16
C VAL A 282 -6.64 40.05 -14.07
N PHE A 283 -5.93 38.95 -14.27
CA PHE A 283 -4.94 38.40 -13.37
C PHE A 283 -3.56 38.41 -14.03
N GLU A 284 -2.55 38.81 -13.27
CA GLU A 284 -1.15 38.73 -13.69
C GLU A 284 -0.47 37.57 -12.98
N PHE A 285 0.39 36.83 -13.69
CA PHE A 285 1.15 35.75 -13.07
C PHE A 285 2.24 36.35 -12.16
N ASP A 286 2.35 35.86 -10.93
CA ASP A 286 3.34 36.35 -9.95
C ASP A 286 4.47 35.34 -9.73
N TYR A 287 4.16 34.15 -9.20
CA TYR A 287 5.16 33.10 -8.96
C TYR A 287 4.57 31.68 -8.83
N TRP A 288 5.40 30.68 -9.10
CA TRP A 288 5.15 29.25 -8.84
C TRP A 288 5.46 28.87 -7.39
N SER A 289 4.88 27.78 -6.88
CA SER A 289 5.10 27.32 -5.50
C SER A 289 6.56 26.97 -5.13
N ASN A 290 7.46 26.85 -6.11
CA ASN A 290 8.91 26.74 -5.91
C ASN A 290 9.64 28.11 -5.87
N GLY A 291 8.92 29.23 -6.00
CA GLY A 291 9.44 30.58 -6.03
C GLY A 291 9.82 31.12 -7.42
N ASP A 292 9.68 30.33 -8.49
CA ASP A 292 9.99 30.76 -9.86
C ASP A 292 8.99 31.83 -10.34
N ARG A 293 9.49 32.91 -10.93
CA ARG A 293 8.72 34.07 -11.42
C ARG A 293 8.62 34.13 -12.95
N SER A 294 9.17 33.12 -13.64
CA SER A 294 8.98 32.93 -15.07
C SER A 294 7.61 32.31 -15.34
N THR A 295 6.91 32.79 -16.37
CA THR A 295 5.66 32.17 -16.84
C THR A 295 5.86 30.75 -17.37
N THR A 296 7.11 30.34 -17.61
CA THR A 296 7.51 28.96 -17.93
C THR A 296 8.47 28.43 -16.87
N THR A 297 8.19 27.24 -16.33
CA THR A 297 9.05 26.55 -15.37
C THR A 297 9.14 25.06 -15.68
N THR A 298 10.14 24.39 -15.12
CA THR A 298 10.33 22.93 -15.26
C THR A 298 10.35 22.29 -13.88
N ILE A 299 9.66 21.16 -13.75
CA ILE A 299 9.65 20.31 -12.56
C ILE A 299 10.22 18.94 -12.91
N ASN A 300 10.81 18.26 -11.91
CA ASN A 300 11.18 16.85 -12.02
C ASN A 300 10.27 16.04 -11.09
N LEU A 301 9.33 15.30 -11.66
CA LEU A 301 8.34 14.50 -10.92
C LEU A 301 9.01 13.21 -10.44
N GLN A 302 9.35 13.15 -9.15
CA GLN A 302 9.96 12.00 -8.49
C GLN A 302 9.13 11.47 -7.31
N SER A 303 8.07 12.19 -6.96
CA SER A 303 7.08 11.85 -5.94
C SER A 303 5.80 12.60 -6.27
N ARG A 304 4.69 12.26 -5.59
CA ARG A 304 3.45 13.04 -5.71
C ARG A 304 3.73 14.52 -5.49
N LEU A 305 3.35 15.36 -6.45
CA LEU A 305 3.61 16.79 -6.42
C LEU A 305 2.31 17.58 -6.60
N ILE A 306 2.06 18.50 -5.66
CA ILE A 306 1.10 19.59 -5.86
C ILE A 306 1.92 20.84 -6.20
N PHE A 307 1.67 21.40 -7.38
CA PHE A 307 2.38 22.55 -7.91
C PHE A 307 1.40 23.69 -8.19
N VAL A 308 1.65 24.88 -7.62
CA VAL A 308 0.68 25.98 -7.61
C VAL A 308 1.23 27.19 -8.36
N ALA A 309 0.47 27.73 -9.32
CA ALA A 309 0.70 29.03 -9.92
C ALA A 309 -0.02 30.13 -9.13
N THR A 310 0.69 31.15 -8.69
CA THR A 310 0.09 32.30 -8.00
C THR A 310 -0.17 33.42 -8.98
N TYR A 311 -1.41 33.92 -8.98
CA TYR A 311 -1.81 35.09 -9.75
C TYR A 311 -2.29 36.23 -8.86
N GLU A 312 -1.98 37.45 -9.26
CA GLU A 312 -2.44 38.69 -8.62
C GLU A 312 -3.55 39.35 -9.44
N LEU A 313 -4.59 39.83 -8.75
CA LEU A 313 -5.66 40.61 -9.38
C LEU A 313 -5.15 42.00 -9.74
N ILE A 314 -5.12 42.33 -11.04
CA ILE A 314 -4.70 43.65 -11.51
C ILE A 314 -5.85 44.52 -12.00
N SER A 315 -7.01 43.93 -12.31
CA SER A 315 -8.22 44.67 -12.69
C SER A 315 -9.50 43.84 -12.48
N GLY A 316 -10.63 44.48 -12.19
CA GLY A 316 -11.93 43.81 -12.01
C GLY A 316 -12.20 43.29 -10.59
N TYR A 317 -13.04 42.25 -10.48
CA TYR A 317 -13.43 41.65 -9.20
C TYR A 317 -13.31 40.11 -9.26
N SER A 318 -12.70 39.51 -8.22
CA SER A 318 -12.62 38.06 -8.03
C SER A 318 -13.52 37.64 -6.88
N SER A 319 -14.45 36.74 -7.14
CA SER A 319 -15.31 36.13 -6.13
C SER A 319 -15.01 34.64 -6.06
N CYS A 320 -14.50 34.18 -4.90
CA CYS A 320 -14.23 32.80 -4.46
C CYS A 320 -12.75 32.35 -4.56
N PRO A 321 -11.94 32.48 -3.49
CA PRO A 321 -10.63 31.86 -3.42
C PRO A 321 -10.73 30.38 -3.03
N SER A 322 -9.72 29.61 -3.42
CA SER A 322 -9.48 28.24 -2.93
C SER A 322 -8.61 28.30 -1.66
N LEU A 323 -8.97 27.54 -0.62
CA LEU A 323 -8.23 27.45 0.64
C LEU A 323 -7.12 26.39 0.55
N PHE A 324 -5.89 26.82 0.78
CA PHE A 324 -4.73 25.95 0.98
C PHE A 324 -4.06 26.28 2.31
N TYR A 325 -3.42 25.30 2.97
CA TYR A 325 -2.56 25.56 4.13
C TYR A 325 -1.15 24.99 3.91
N TRP A 326 -0.14 25.67 4.47
CA TRP A 326 1.25 25.22 4.48
C TRP A 326 1.49 24.33 5.71
N ASN A 327 1.90 23.08 5.50
CA ASN A 327 2.16 22.14 6.59
C ASN A 327 3.64 22.12 7.06
N GLY A 328 4.50 22.93 6.46
CA GLY A 328 5.95 22.93 6.69
C GLY A 328 6.77 22.40 5.52
N THR A 329 6.18 21.57 4.66
CA THR A 329 6.85 20.95 3.50
C THR A 329 6.16 21.25 2.17
N ASP A 330 4.83 21.38 2.17
CA ASP A 330 4.02 21.60 0.98
C ASP A 330 2.71 22.36 1.28
N TYR A 331 2.07 22.85 0.22
CA TYR A 331 0.74 23.45 0.28
C TYR A 331 -0.33 22.37 0.06
N VAL A 332 -1.19 22.18 1.06
CA VAL A 332 -2.28 21.21 1.06
C VAL A 332 -3.60 21.92 0.71
N TYR A 333 -4.30 21.45 -0.32
CA TYR A 333 -5.63 21.93 -0.69
C TYR A 333 -6.69 21.48 0.33
N VAL A 334 -7.59 22.39 0.72
CA VAL A 334 -8.67 22.13 1.67
C VAL A 334 -10.04 22.13 0.98
N THR A 335 -10.48 23.28 0.47
CA THR A 335 -11.81 23.46 -0.15
C THR A 335 -11.90 24.79 -0.92
N GLU A 336 -12.97 25.00 -1.68
CA GLU A 336 -13.33 26.29 -2.27
C GLU A 336 -14.16 27.13 -1.28
N VAL A 337 -13.91 28.43 -1.20
CA VAL A 337 -14.63 29.35 -0.28
C VAL A 337 -15.42 30.38 -1.08
N SER A 338 -16.66 30.71 -0.69
CA SER A 338 -17.46 31.69 -1.43
C SER A 338 -17.03 33.14 -1.17
N ASN A 339 -16.83 33.91 -2.25
CA ASN A 339 -16.46 35.34 -2.25
C ASN A 339 -15.04 35.62 -1.73
N ALA A 340 -14.44 36.79 -2.02
CA ALA A 340 -13.10 37.16 -1.56
C ALA A 340 -12.98 36.83 -0.06
N GLY A 341 -12.26 35.74 0.23
CA GLY A 341 -12.37 35.02 1.47
C GLY A 341 -11.86 35.88 2.60
N TRP A 342 -12.77 36.34 3.44
CA TRP A 342 -12.42 36.71 4.81
C TRP A 342 -12.92 35.56 5.68
N LEU A 343 -12.27 34.39 5.55
CA LEU A 343 -11.95 33.65 6.78
C LEU A 343 -11.33 34.73 7.66
N GLY A 344 -12.00 35.11 8.75
CA GLY A 344 -11.69 36.33 9.47
C GLY A 344 -10.18 36.49 9.62
N TYR A 345 -9.67 37.72 9.58
CA TYR A 345 -8.25 37.90 9.86
C TYR A 345 -7.96 37.27 11.22
N ILE A 346 -7.18 36.19 11.23
CA ILE A 346 -6.70 35.63 12.49
C ILE A 346 -5.84 36.72 13.10
N ASP A 347 -6.38 37.35 14.14
CA ASP A 347 -5.69 38.43 14.84
C ASP A 347 -4.59 37.78 15.69
N TYR A 348 -4.98 36.78 16.49
CA TYR A 348 -4.08 35.95 17.25
C TYR A 348 -4.72 34.61 17.62
N ILE A 349 -3.88 33.66 18.05
CA ILE A 349 -4.32 32.43 18.73
C ILE A 349 -4.14 32.70 20.22
N ASP A 350 -5.20 32.50 21.00
CA ASP A 350 -5.14 32.77 22.44
C ASP A 350 -4.39 31.67 23.21
N GLU A 351 -4.21 31.87 24.52
CA GLU A 351 -3.47 30.96 25.40
C GLU A 351 -4.11 29.56 25.50
N SER A 352 -5.36 29.39 25.06
CA SER A 352 -6.07 28.12 25.03
C SER A 352 -5.92 27.37 23.70
N GLY A 353 -5.29 28.01 22.69
CA GLY A 353 -5.16 27.48 21.35
C GLY A 353 -6.35 27.79 20.45
N GLU A 354 -7.27 28.65 20.88
CA GLU A 354 -8.43 29.06 20.08
C GLU A 354 -8.05 30.20 19.14
N ILE A 355 -8.53 30.13 17.89
CA ILE A 355 -8.25 31.13 16.85
C ILE A 355 -9.19 32.32 17.04
N VAL A 356 -8.64 33.51 17.32
CA VAL A 356 -9.40 34.76 17.48
C VAL A 356 -9.36 35.58 16.19
N PHE A 357 -10.53 36.00 15.71
CA PHE A 357 -10.69 36.72 14.45
C PHE A 357 -10.97 38.22 14.65
N GLY A 358 -10.27 39.09 13.92
CA GLY A 358 -10.39 40.57 13.98
C GLY A 358 -11.54 41.19 13.15
N GLY A 359 -12.38 40.39 12.47
CA GLY A 359 -13.56 40.83 11.70
C GLY A 359 -14.19 39.75 10.80
N GLY A 360 -15.44 39.95 10.31
CA GLY A 360 -16.16 39.06 9.35
C GLY A 360 -17.71 39.18 9.35
N ASN A 361 -18.42 38.71 8.30
CA ASN A 361 -19.88 38.77 8.12
C ASN A 361 -20.52 37.35 8.25
N PRO A 362 -21.56 37.13 9.06
CA PRO A 362 -22.05 35.79 9.46
C PRO A 362 -22.73 34.89 8.41
N TRP A 363 -22.64 35.18 7.11
CA TRP A 363 -23.39 34.45 6.07
C TRP A 363 -22.52 33.64 5.09
N ASP A 364 -21.19 33.64 5.25
CA ASP A 364 -20.31 32.81 4.43
C ASP A 364 -20.32 31.35 4.91
N THR A 365 -20.35 30.41 3.96
CA THR A 365 -20.42 28.97 4.23
C THR A 365 -19.35 28.22 3.45
N ILE A 366 -18.78 27.19 4.08
CA ILE A 366 -18.01 26.15 3.38
C ILE A 366 -19.03 25.33 2.58
N LYS A 367 -18.81 25.17 1.27
CA LYS A 367 -19.65 24.29 0.44
C LYS A 367 -19.24 22.84 0.54
#